data_AF-A0A6G8FME6-F1
#
_entry.id   AF-A0A6G8FME6-F1
#
_cell.length_a   1.000
_cell.length_b   1.000
_cell.length_c   1.000
_cell.angle_alpha   90.00
_cell.angle_beta   90.00
_cell.angle_gamma   90.00
#
_symmetry.space_group_name_H-M   'P 1'
#
loop_
_entity.id
_entity.type
_entity.pdbx_description
1 polymer ?
#
loop_
_entity_poly.entity_id
_entity_poly.type
_entity_poly.pdbx_seq_one_letter_code
_entity_poly.pdbx_strand_id
1 'polypeptide(L)'
;MNVDHPEDNLLIVRAFGRPDATASTMTGVNENGGVWKVTDPSGEHEHVVAWPSGQISERPEIRREVVLLYKAACEALGVSPREEHEPASDHPRGKHGAVEPEDEDKGGKPFSTVIRESSWSDHSDSERATFMEDIMKGRGTKQDYTDLVAQHFFMYEALEAAADSVLGDPAFEGFHVPALVRLPSLEADLRYLMGDDWRDRITPTPATAAYVARIREVSEARWVAGIVAHHYTRYLGDLSGGQMIAKRVAKQHELSGEGVAFYDFAELGSIPAFKDDYRAALDRLGASLSTAERADMLEEVRTAYGFNTAVFVDLGKRKAAAV
;
A
#
# COMPACT_ATOMS: atom_id res chain seq x y z
N MET A 1 7.02 6.48 4.05
CA MET A 1 7.50 7.88 4.03
C MET A 1 6.31 8.70 3.56
N ASN A 2 5.36 9.05 4.41
CA ASN A 2 5.49 9.55 5.77
C ASN A 2 4.53 8.81 6.71
N VAL A 3 5.06 7.99 7.60
CA VAL A 3 4.47 7.92 8.94
C VAL A 3 5.10 9.13 9.61
N ASP A 4 4.36 10.24 9.68
CA ASP A 4 4.78 11.31 10.58
C ASP A 4 4.70 10.66 11.97
N HIS A 5 5.86 10.35 12.54
CA HIS A 5 5.99 9.99 13.94
C HIS A 5 6.24 11.31 14.65
N PRO A 6 5.21 12.01 15.17
CA PRO A 6 5.38 13.35 15.72
C PRO A 6 6.40 13.35 16.86
N GLU A 7 6.48 12.23 17.59
CA GLU A 7 7.47 11.99 18.64
C GLU A 7 8.90 11.83 18.11
N ASP A 8 9.11 11.12 16.99
CA ASP A 8 10.46 10.97 16.43
C ASP A 8 10.94 12.25 15.77
N ASN A 9 10.04 12.94 15.07
CA ASN A 9 10.30 14.28 14.56
C ASN A 9 10.69 15.23 15.70
N LEU A 10 9.97 15.16 16.82
CA LEU A 10 10.25 15.98 17.99
C LEU A 10 11.61 15.65 18.61
N LEU A 11 11.97 14.36 18.71
CA LEU A 11 13.30 13.93 19.16
C LEU A 11 14.40 14.45 18.23
N ILE A 12 14.23 14.30 16.91
CA ILE A 12 15.18 14.78 15.90
C ILE A 12 15.41 16.28 16.03
N VAL A 13 14.36 17.11 16.03
CA VAL A 13 14.55 18.57 16.08
C VAL A 13 15.09 19.04 17.44
N ARG A 14 14.74 18.35 18.55
CA ARG A 14 15.29 18.64 19.88
C ARG A 14 16.78 18.36 19.96
N ALA A 15 17.21 17.21 19.42
CA ALA A 15 18.62 16.86 19.37
C ALA A 15 19.44 17.81 18.48
N PHE A 16 18.85 18.28 17.38
CA PHE A 16 19.56 19.03 16.35
C PHE A 16 19.10 20.49 16.24
N GLY A 17 19.13 21.22 17.35
CA GLY A 17 19.12 22.69 17.36
C GLY A 17 17.84 23.36 17.87
N ARG A 18 16.81 22.59 18.26
CA ARG A 18 15.55 23.11 18.83
C ARG A 18 15.16 22.40 20.14
N PRO A 19 15.98 22.49 21.21
CA PRO A 19 15.76 21.75 22.45
C PRO A 19 14.40 22.07 23.13
N ASP A 20 13.88 23.29 22.94
CA ASP A 20 12.62 23.74 23.52
C ASP A 20 11.37 23.43 22.66
N ALA A 21 11.54 22.71 21.54
CA ALA A 21 10.43 22.34 20.67
C ALA A 21 9.37 21.54 21.45
N THR A 22 8.09 21.82 21.20
CA THR A 22 6.94 21.14 21.81
C THR A 22 6.16 20.31 20.79
N ALA A 23 6.25 20.63 19.51
CA ALA A 23 5.72 19.82 18.41
C ALA A 23 6.63 19.91 17.18
N SER A 24 6.62 18.86 16.36
CA SER A 24 7.36 18.84 15.10
C SER A 24 6.72 17.93 14.06
N THR A 25 6.75 18.37 12.81
CA THR A 25 6.22 17.66 11.65
C THR A 25 7.18 17.83 10.49
N MET A 26 7.54 16.75 9.80
CA MET A 26 8.41 16.85 8.63
C MET A 26 7.60 17.33 7.42
N THR A 27 7.92 18.51 6.90
CA THR A 27 7.15 19.15 5.81
C THR A 27 7.79 19.00 4.45
N GLY A 28 9.08 18.65 4.39
CA GLY A 28 9.78 18.49 3.13
C GLY A 28 11.18 17.93 3.26
N VAL A 29 11.86 17.89 2.12
CA VAL A 29 13.26 17.50 1.99
C VAL A 29 13.92 18.37 0.94
N ASN A 30 15.21 18.61 1.09
CA ASN A 30 16.07 19.13 0.04
C ASN A 30 17.33 18.27 -0.06
N GLU A 31 18.20 18.61 -1.02
CA GLU A 31 19.45 17.88 -1.25
C GLU A 31 20.38 17.85 -0.02
N ASN A 32 20.27 18.84 0.88
CA ASN A 32 21.18 19.04 2.01
C ASN A 32 20.61 18.59 3.37
N GLY A 33 19.30 18.44 3.49
CA GLY A 33 18.66 18.08 4.76
C GLY A 33 17.15 17.87 4.66
N GLY A 34 16.58 17.36 5.75
CA GLY A 34 15.14 17.33 5.95
C GLY A 34 14.62 18.67 6.44
N VAL A 35 13.37 18.99 6.11
CA VAL A 35 12.71 20.23 6.50
C VAL A 35 11.58 19.90 7.46
N TRP A 36 11.64 20.48 8.65
CA TRP A 36 10.64 20.34 9.70
C TRP A 36 9.93 21.66 9.96
N LYS A 37 8.63 21.56 10.15
CA LYS A 37 7.84 22.58 10.81
C LYS A 37 7.90 22.32 12.32
N VAL A 38 8.38 23.30 13.08
CA VAL A 38 8.61 23.20 14.52
C VAL A 38 7.76 24.22 15.25
N THR A 39 7.15 23.80 16.36
CA THR A 39 6.47 24.69 17.30
C THR A 39 7.27 24.73 18.59
N ASP A 40 7.58 25.94 19.06
CA ASP A 40 8.23 26.19 20.35
C ASP A 40 7.62 27.45 21.02
N PRO A 41 8.07 27.89 22.22
CA PRO A 41 7.49 29.03 22.91
C PRO A 41 7.53 30.36 22.14
N SER A 42 8.36 30.48 21.10
CA SER A 42 8.45 31.68 20.25
C SER A 42 7.47 31.67 19.08
N GLY A 43 6.82 30.53 18.82
CA GLY A 43 5.85 30.36 17.75
C GLY A 43 6.21 29.20 16.83
N GLU A 44 5.82 29.33 15.58
CA GLU A 44 5.95 28.30 14.57
C GLU A 44 6.93 28.74 13.47
N HIS A 45 7.93 27.91 13.18
CA HIS A 45 8.91 28.18 12.13
C HIS A 45 9.46 26.91 11.50
N GLU A 46 10.11 27.10 10.37
CA GLU A 46 10.82 26.04 9.66
C GLU A 46 12.21 25.81 10.26
N HIS A 47 12.62 24.55 10.34
CA HIS A 47 13.92 24.13 10.80
C HIS A 47 14.47 23.04 9.89
N VAL A 48 15.74 23.19 9.47
CA VAL A 48 16.40 22.24 8.57
C VAL A 48 17.43 21.45 9.36
N VAL A 49 17.37 20.12 9.27
CA VAL A 49 18.38 19.23 9.85
C VAL A 49 19.15 18.56 8.71
N ALA A 50 20.47 18.74 8.73
CA ALA A 50 21.35 18.21 7.70
C ALA A 50 21.35 16.67 7.69
N TRP A 51 21.49 16.09 6.50
CA TRP A 51 21.57 14.64 6.36
C TRP A 51 22.86 14.08 6.97
N PRO A 52 22.80 13.00 7.78
CA PRO A 52 23.98 12.39 8.39
C PRO A 52 25.03 11.93 7.37
N SER A 53 24.59 11.47 6.20
CA SER A 53 25.47 10.99 5.13
C SER A 53 25.90 12.07 4.14
N GLY A 54 25.55 13.34 4.36
CA GLY A 54 25.77 14.43 3.41
C GLY A 54 24.69 14.52 2.32
N GLN A 55 24.99 15.20 1.21
CA GLN A 55 24.01 15.51 0.16
C GLN A 55 23.39 14.23 -0.42
N ILE A 56 22.06 14.17 -0.50
CA ILE A 56 21.34 13.07 -1.15
C ILE A 56 20.98 13.43 -2.60
N SER A 57 21.00 12.44 -3.48
CA SER A 57 20.72 12.63 -4.91
C SER A 57 19.51 11.83 -5.40
N GLU A 58 19.08 10.83 -4.63
CA GLU A 58 17.93 9.99 -4.98
C GLU A 58 16.89 9.93 -3.86
N ARG A 59 15.61 10.03 -4.22
CA ARG A 59 14.48 9.93 -3.26
C ARG A 59 14.48 8.67 -2.37
N PRO A 60 14.94 7.48 -2.82
CA PRO A 60 15.03 6.30 -1.95
C PRO A 60 15.98 6.45 -0.76
N GLU A 61 16.93 7.39 -0.81
CA GLU A 61 17.92 7.63 0.26
C GLU A 61 17.28 8.29 1.49
N ILE A 62 16.19 9.04 1.30
CA ILE A 62 15.53 9.82 2.36
C ILE A 62 15.17 8.95 3.57
N ARG A 63 14.62 7.74 3.37
CA ARG A 63 14.21 6.88 4.49
C ARG A 63 15.40 6.47 5.35
N ARG A 64 16.52 6.14 4.69
CA ARG A 64 17.74 5.76 5.38
C ARG A 64 18.27 6.93 6.20
N GLU A 65 18.31 8.12 5.62
CA GLU A 65 18.80 9.31 6.31
C GLU A 65 17.89 9.73 7.48
N VAL A 66 16.58 9.61 7.35
CA VAL A 66 15.64 9.88 8.45
C VAL A 66 15.81 8.88 9.60
N VAL A 67 16.00 7.58 9.30
CA VAL A 67 16.29 6.56 10.33
C VAL A 67 17.63 6.84 11.02
N LEU A 68 18.65 7.27 10.27
CA LEU A 68 19.95 7.66 10.84
C LEU A 68 19.82 8.89 11.75
N LEU A 69 19.05 9.90 11.34
CA LEU A 69 18.75 11.07 12.19
C LEU A 69 18.04 10.67 13.47
N TYR A 70 17.05 9.79 13.39
CA TYR A 70 16.34 9.30 14.57
C TYR A 70 17.28 8.59 15.56
N LYS A 71 18.12 7.67 15.07
CA LYS A 71 19.09 6.96 15.92
C LYS A 71 20.09 7.92 16.57
N ALA A 72 20.62 8.87 15.80
CA ALA A 72 21.54 9.88 16.32
C ALA A 72 20.84 10.82 17.34
N ALA A 73 19.57 11.13 17.15
CA ALA A 73 18.79 11.92 18.09
C ALA A 73 18.54 11.16 19.42
N CYS A 74 18.21 9.87 19.34
CA CYS A 74 18.07 9.01 20.52
C CYS A 74 19.37 8.95 21.32
N GLU A 75 20.51 8.77 20.64
CA GLU A 75 21.84 8.78 21.27
C GLU A 75 22.13 10.13 21.94
N ALA A 76 21.91 11.25 21.23
CA ALA A 76 22.16 12.59 21.74
C ALA A 76 21.30 12.96 22.96
N LEU A 77 20.07 12.43 23.02
CA LEU A 77 19.11 12.69 24.09
C LEU A 77 19.12 11.63 25.20
N GLY A 78 19.91 10.56 25.06
CA GLY A 78 19.96 9.46 26.01
C GLY A 78 18.66 8.65 26.11
N VAL A 79 17.89 8.60 25.02
CA VAL A 79 16.61 7.88 24.93
C VAL A 79 16.83 6.54 24.22
N SER A 80 16.23 5.46 24.71
CA SER A 80 16.29 4.16 24.02
C SER A 80 15.47 4.22 22.71
N PRO A 81 16.06 3.86 21.56
CA PRO A 81 15.31 3.77 20.30
C PRO A 81 14.18 2.74 20.40
N ARG A 82 13.08 2.98 19.68
CA ARG A 82 11.98 2.00 19.57
C ARG A 82 12.41 0.74 18.82
N GLU A 83 11.92 -0.43 19.25
CA GLU A 83 12.25 -1.75 18.69
C GLU A 83 11.81 -1.92 17.22
N GLU A 84 10.87 -1.11 16.71
CA GLU A 84 10.40 -1.13 15.31
C GLU A 84 11.47 -0.84 14.24
N HIS A 85 12.71 -0.51 14.64
CA HIS A 85 13.84 -0.20 13.75
C HIS A 85 15.06 -1.13 13.88
N GLU A 86 14.92 -2.24 14.60
CA GLU A 86 15.90 -3.33 14.62
C GLU A 86 15.52 -4.47 13.65
N PRO A 87 16.48 -5.14 13.01
CA PRO A 87 16.19 -6.39 12.31
C PRO A 87 15.80 -7.47 13.33
N ALA A 88 14.68 -8.14 13.07
CA ALA A 88 14.04 -9.07 13.99
C ALA A 88 14.99 -10.13 14.59
N SER A 89 14.94 -10.28 15.91
CA SER A 89 15.42 -11.47 16.62
C SER A 89 14.35 -12.01 17.57
N ASP A 90 14.35 -13.34 17.71
CA ASP A 90 13.32 -14.20 18.30
C ASP A 90 12.87 -13.81 19.73
N HIS A 91 11.54 -13.85 19.95
CA HIS A 91 10.89 -13.65 21.25
C HIS A 91 11.00 -14.88 22.18
N PRO A 92 10.72 -14.70 23.49
CA PRO A 92 9.51 -15.36 23.99
C PRO A 92 8.63 -14.55 24.96
N ARG A 93 7.35 -14.95 24.95
CA ARG A 93 6.12 -14.39 25.57
C ARG A 93 6.18 -14.08 27.08
N GLY A 94 5.42 -13.05 27.47
CA GLY A 94 4.96 -12.79 28.85
C GLY A 94 3.45 -12.44 28.91
N LYS A 95 2.78 -12.86 29.99
CA LYS A 95 1.32 -12.91 30.22
C LYS A 95 0.74 -11.70 30.97
N HIS A 96 -0.57 -11.50 30.75
CA HIS A 96 -1.64 -10.95 31.62
C HIS A 96 -1.70 -9.45 31.95
N GLY A 97 -2.90 -8.88 31.72
CA GLY A 97 -3.46 -7.73 32.44
C GLY A 97 -4.80 -7.32 31.85
N ALA A 98 -5.90 -7.57 32.56
CA ALA A 98 -7.27 -7.21 32.18
C ALA A 98 -7.52 -5.71 32.34
N VAL A 99 -8.37 -5.11 31.49
CA VAL A 99 -8.97 -3.78 31.71
C VAL A 99 -10.41 -3.82 31.18
N GLU A 100 -11.36 -3.52 32.07
CA GLU A 100 -12.77 -3.24 31.76
C GLU A 100 -12.95 -1.78 31.31
N PRO A 101 -14.09 -1.45 30.66
CA PRO A 101 -14.14 -0.50 29.55
C PRO A 101 -14.42 0.92 30.02
N GLU A 102 -13.96 1.89 29.23
CA GLU A 102 -14.66 3.14 28.92
C GLU A 102 -13.70 4.00 28.10
N ASP A 103 -14.07 4.34 26.87
CA ASP A 103 -13.66 5.62 26.29
C ASP A 103 -14.66 6.03 25.20
N GLU A 104 -15.39 7.10 25.52
CA GLU A 104 -16.14 7.89 24.56
C GLU A 104 -15.16 8.48 23.53
N ASP A 105 -15.36 8.12 22.26
CA ASP A 105 -14.55 8.55 21.11
C ASP A 105 -14.51 10.09 20.98
N LYS A 106 -13.40 10.66 21.45
CA LYS A 106 -12.97 12.02 21.09
C LYS A 106 -11.82 11.95 20.09
N GLY A 107 -12.17 11.97 18.80
CA GLY A 107 -11.29 12.46 17.74
C GLY A 107 -10.12 11.55 17.38
N GLY A 108 -10.35 10.24 17.25
CA GLY A 108 -9.39 9.34 16.61
C GLY A 108 -9.13 9.69 15.13
N LYS A 109 -7.96 9.30 14.61
CA LYS A 109 -7.67 9.40 13.16
C LYS A 109 -8.73 8.62 12.35
N PRO A 110 -9.17 9.11 11.18
CA PRO A 110 -10.08 8.36 10.31
C PRO A 110 -9.51 6.98 9.97
N PHE A 111 -10.34 5.94 9.93
CA PHE A 111 -9.88 4.58 9.72
C PHE A 111 -9.21 4.39 8.35
N SER A 112 -9.66 5.10 7.33
CA SER A 112 -9.02 5.19 6.02
C SER A 112 -7.57 5.70 6.10
N THR A 113 -7.29 6.63 7.03
CA THR A 113 -5.94 7.14 7.31
C THR A 113 -5.11 6.08 8.01
N VAL A 114 -5.68 5.38 9.00
CA VAL A 114 -5.01 4.29 9.71
C VAL A 114 -4.61 3.16 8.75
N ILE A 115 -5.53 2.71 7.88
CA ILE A 115 -5.23 1.70 6.84
C ILE A 115 -4.05 2.17 5.99
N ARG A 116 -4.15 3.38 5.41
CA ARG A 116 -3.12 3.92 4.50
C ARG A 116 -1.74 4.04 5.16
N GLU A 117 -1.69 4.47 6.42
CA GLU A 117 -0.44 4.60 7.17
C GLU A 117 0.15 3.23 7.52
N SER A 118 -0.71 2.27 7.90
CA SER A 118 -0.29 0.92 8.28
C SER A 118 0.20 0.05 7.13
N SER A 119 -0.27 0.30 5.91
CA SER A 119 0.08 -0.47 4.70
C SER A 119 1.14 0.20 3.83
N TRP A 120 1.63 1.38 4.23
CA TRP A 120 2.59 2.15 3.43
C TRP A 120 3.93 1.43 3.25
N SER A 121 4.41 0.73 4.29
CA SER A 121 5.66 -0.07 4.19
C SER A 121 5.52 -1.17 3.14
N ASP A 122 4.38 -1.85 3.13
CA ASP A 122 4.17 -3.04 2.32
C ASP A 122 3.99 -2.67 0.85
N HIS A 123 3.42 -1.50 0.57
CA HIS A 123 3.40 -0.93 -0.77
C HIS A 123 4.82 -0.72 -1.31
N SER A 124 5.72 -0.16 -0.49
CA SER A 124 7.10 0.11 -0.92
C SER A 124 7.93 -1.16 -1.15
N ASP A 125 7.65 -2.25 -0.44
CA ASP A 125 8.34 -3.52 -0.63
C ASP A 125 7.84 -4.26 -1.89
N SER A 126 6.54 -4.14 -2.19
CA SER A 126 5.97 -4.67 -3.44
C SER A 126 6.56 -4.03 -4.69
N GLU A 127 6.87 -2.73 -4.65
CA GLU A 127 7.52 -1.98 -5.74
C GLU A 127 9.00 -2.38 -5.93
N ARG A 128 9.64 -2.98 -4.92
CA ARG A 128 11.04 -3.42 -4.94
C ARG A 128 11.23 -4.84 -5.47
N ALA A 129 10.15 -5.58 -5.74
CA ALA A 129 10.28 -6.84 -6.45
C ALA A 129 10.88 -6.54 -7.84
N THR A 130 12.04 -7.15 -8.14
CA THR A 130 12.83 -6.87 -9.36
C THR A 130 11.99 -6.91 -10.65
N PHE A 131 10.95 -7.77 -10.67
CA PHE A 131 10.00 -7.87 -11.76
C PHE A 131 9.24 -6.56 -12.04
N MET A 132 8.65 -5.94 -11.02
CA MET A 132 7.94 -4.66 -11.18
C MET A 132 8.91 -3.52 -11.45
N GLU A 133 10.09 -3.54 -10.82
CA GLU A 133 11.14 -2.56 -11.09
C GLU A 133 11.53 -2.56 -12.59
N ASP A 134 11.67 -3.74 -13.19
CA ASP A 134 11.97 -3.89 -14.62
C ASP A 134 10.86 -3.30 -15.50
N ILE A 135 9.59 -3.57 -15.20
CA ILE A 135 8.46 -2.96 -15.94
C ILE A 135 8.51 -1.43 -15.80
N MET A 136 8.70 -0.92 -14.59
CA MET A 136 8.70 0.52 -14.32
C MET A 136 9.89 1.25 -14.96
N LYS A 137 11.04 0.58 -15.08
CA LYS A 137 12.24 1.09 -15.76
C LYS A 137 12.24 0.81 -17.27
N GLY A 138 11.19 0.21 -17.82
CA GLY A 138 11.06 -0.07 -19.25
C GLY A 138 11.99 -1.18 -19.76
N ARG A 139 12.36 -2.11 -18.87
CA ARG A 139 13.17 -3.31 -19.18
C ARG A 139 12.32 -4.59 -19.29
N GLY A 140 11.05 -4.53 -18.89
CA GLY A 140 10.10 -5.64 -19.05
C GLY A 140 9.74 -5.88 -20.52
N THR A 141 9.56 -7.13 -20.93
CA THR A 141 9.08 -7.47 -22.28
C THR A 141 7.54 -7.40 -22.35
N LYS A 142 6.98 -7.42 -23.57
CA LYS A 142 5.52 -7.56 -23.74
C LYS A 142 5.00 -8.88 -23.14
N GLN A 143 5.82 -9.93 -23.17
CA GLN A 143 5.50 -11.20 -22.52
C GLN A 143 5.48 -11.06 -20.99
N ASP A 144 6.45 -10.37 -20.39
CA ASP A 144 6.47 -10.10 -18.94
C ASP A 144 5.17 -9.40 -18.51
N TYR A 145 4.77 -8.37 -19.27
CA TYR A 145 3.51 -7.68 -19.01
C TYR A 145 2.28 -8.59 -19.21
N THR A 146 2.27 -9.41 -20.26
CA THR A 146 1.17 -10.37 -20.52
C THR A 146 1.03 -11.38 -19.38
N ASP A 147 2.14 -11.89 -18.86
CA ASP A 147 2.15 -12.81 -17.72
C ASP A 147 1.59 -12.16 -16.45
N LEU A 148 1.88 -10.86 -16.25
CA LEU A 148 1.30 -10.06 -15.15
C LEU A 148 -0.21 -9.88 -15.31
N VAL A 149 -0.70 -9.53 -16.51
CA VAL A 149 -2.14 -9.41 -16.80
C VAL A 149 -2.85 -10.74 -16.56
N ALA A 150 -2.23 -11.86 -16.93
CA ALA A 150 -2.77 -13.19 -16.66
C ALA A 150 -2.93 -13.48 -15.16
N GLN A 151 -2.00 -13.03 -14.31
CA GLN A 151 -2.16 -13.19 -12.86
C GLN A 151 -3.28 -12.30 -12.32
N HIS A 152 -3.41 -11.07 -12.84
CA HIS A 152 -4.53 -10.20 -12.48
C HIS A 152 -5.88 -10.84 -12.82
N PHE A 153 -6.05 -11.46 -13.98
CA PHE A 153 -7.29 -12.16 -14.32
C PHE A 153 -7.77 -13.11 -13.20
N PHE A 154 -6.89 -14.00 -12.72
CA PHE A 154 -7.25 -14.91 -11.62
C PHE A 154 -7.59 -14.19 -10.31
N MET A 155 -6.83 -13.14 -9.98
CA MET A 155 -7.08 -12.34 -8.76
C MET A 155 -8.43 -11.61 -8.82
N TYR A 156 -8.76 -10.96 -9.94
CA TYR A 156 -10.01 -10.20 -10.09
C TYR A 156 -11.22 -11.12 -10.26
N GLU A 157 -11.08 -12.28 -10.90
CA GLU A 157 -12.15 -13.28 -10.94
C GLU A 157 -12.59 -13.67 -9.51
N ALA A 158 -11.63 -13.92 -8.62
CA ALA A 158 -11.92 -14.24 -7.22
C ALA A 158 -12.45 -13.03 -6.44
N LEU A 159 -11.83 -11.85 -6.62
CA LEU A 159 -12.17 -10.64 -5.89
C LEU A 159 -13.56 -10.11 -6.25
N GLU A 160 -13.92 -10.12 -7.54
CA GLU A 160 -15.22 -9.62 -8.01
C GLU A 160 -16.34 -10.60 -7.64
N ALA A 161 -16.09 -11.91 -7.69
CA ALA A 161 -17.03 -12.90 -7.14
C ALA A 161 -17.23 -12.71 -5.62
N ALA A 162 -16.17 -12.39 -4.88
CA ALA A 162 -16.27 -12.10 -3.44
C ALA A 162 -17.07 -10.81 -3.18
N ALA A 163 -16.84 -9.75 -3.95
CA ALA A 163 -17.61 -8.51 -3.88
C ALA A 163 -19.10 -8.76 -4.18
N ASP A 164 -19.40 -9.50 -5.25
CA ASP A 164 -20.76 -9.89 -5.63
C ASP A 164 -21.49 -10.64 -4.50
N SER A 165 -20.77 -11.49 -3.76
CA SER A 165 -21.34 -12.28 -2.66
C SER A 165 -21.88 -11.45 -1.49
N VAL A 166 -21.44 -10.19 -1.38
CA VAL A 166 -21.84 -9.23 -0.34
C VAL A 166 -22.49 -7.96 -0.90
N LEU A 167 -22.86 -7.95 -2.19
CA LEU A 167 -23.67 -6.87 -2.77
C LEU A 167 -25.02 -6.78 -2.06
N GLY A 168 -25.24 -5.69 -1.34
CA GLY A 168 -26.44 -5.45 -0.52
C GLY A 168 -26.20 -5.50 0.99
N ASP A 169 -25.00 -5.88 1.44
CA ASP A 169 -24.60 -5.67 2.82
C ASP A 169 -24.37 -4.17 3.07
N PRO A 170 -25.02 -3.54 4.06
CA PRO A 170 -24.81 -2.12 4.38
C PRO A 170 -23.35 -1.76 4.69
N ALA A 171 -22.58 -2.71 5.25
CA ALA A 171 -21.17 -2.50 5.54
C ALA A 171 -20.29 -2.49 4.27
N PHE A 172 -20.82 -2.95 3.13
CA PHE A 172 -20.14 -2.94 1.83
C PHE A 172 -20.61 -1.80 0.89
N GLU A 173 -21.56 -0.98 1.34
CA GLU A 173 -22.16 0.07 0.50
C GLU A 173 -21.14 1.13 0.05
N GLY A 174 -21.12 1.39 -1.25
CA GLY A 174 -20.27 2.42 -1.87
C GLY A 174 -18.86 1.94 -2.27
N PHE A 175 -18.48 0.69 -2.00
CA PHE A 175 -17.18 0.18 -2.44
C PHE A 175 -17.16 -0.32 -3.89
N HIS A 176 -18.23 -0.97 -4.35
CA HIS A 176 -18.23 -1.72 -5.61
C HIS A 176 -19.27 -1.18 -6.60
N VAL A 177 -18.84 -0.23 -7.45
CA VAL A 177 -19.67 0.34 -8.51
C VAL A 177 -19.38 -0.35 -9.86
N PRO A 178 -20.35 -0.45 -10.78
CA PRO A 178 -20.15 -1.16 -12.06
C PRO A 178 -18.93 -0.65 -12.87
N ALA A 179 -18.69 0.66 -12.88
CA ALA A 179 -17.56 1.26 -13.59
C ALA A 179 -16.18 0.92 -12.97
N LEU A 180 -16.13 0.30 -11.79
CA LEU A 180 -14.90 -0.17 -11.16
C LEU A 180 -14.52 -1.59 -11.61
N VAL A 181 -15.49 -2.42 -12.00
CA VAL A 181 -15.31 -3.83 -12.40
C VAL A 181 -14.28 -3.95 -13.53
N ARG A 182 -13.35 -4.90 -13.42
CA ARG A 182 -12.16 -5.06 -14.28
C ARG A 182 -12.15 -6.36 -15.06
N LEU A 183 -12.90 -7.38 -14.66
CA LEU A 183 -12.85 -8.69 -15.33
C LEU A 183 -13.13 -8.59 -16.85
N PRO A 184 -14.14 -7.83 -17.34
CA PRO A 184 -14.34 -7.67 -18.78
C PRO A 184 -13.14 -7.05 -19.51
N SER A 185 -12.50 -6.04 -18.90
CA SER A 185 -11.31 -5.41 -19.48
C SER A 185 -10.10 -6.35 -19.48
N LEU A 186 -9.92 -7.16 -18.44
CA LEU A 186 -8.86 -8.17 -18.37
C LEU A 186 -9.03 -9.25 -19.45
N GLU A 187 -10.26 -9.69 -19.69
CA GLU A 187 -10.55 -10.64 -20.77
C GLU A 187 -10.29 -10.06 -22.16
N ALA A 188 -10.62 -8.78 -22.37
CA ALA A 188 -10.33 -8.08 -23.62
C ALA A 188 -8.82 -7.94 -23.84
N ASP A 189 -8.09 -7.54 -22.79
CA ASP A 189 -6.64 -7.41 -22.83
C ASP A 189 -5.94 -8.75 -23.11
N LEU A 190 -6.34 -9.83 -22.43
CA LEU A 190 -5.74 -11.14 -22.65
C LEU A 190 -6.03 -11.69 -24.06
N ARG A 191 -7.23 -11.46 -24.59
CA ARG A 191 -7.55 -11.81 -25.98
C ARG A 191 -6.66 -11.06 -26.96
N TYR A 192 -6.43 -9.76 -26.72
CA TYR A 192 -5.54 -8.96 -27.56
C TYR A 192 -4.07 -9.41 -27.46
N LEU A 193 -3.59 -9.70 -26.25
CA LEU A 193 -2.20 -10.02 -25.98
C LEU A 193 -1.81 -11.44 -26.39
N MET A 194 -2.73 -12.40 -26.27
CA MET A 194 -2.45 -13.83 -26.45
C MET A 194 -3.24 -14.48 -27.60
N GLY A 195 -4.38 -13.92 -28.01
CA GLY A 195 -5.31 -14.52 -28.97
C GLY A 195 -6.56 -15.12 -28.30
N ASP A 196 -7.49 -15.66 -29.10
CA ASP A 196 -8.76 -16.19 -28.60
C ASP A 196 -8.63 -17.40 -27.66
N ASP A 197 -7.52 -18.14 -27.76
CA ASP A 197 -7.19 -19.31 -26.93
C ASP A 197 -6.49 -18.96 -25.61
N TRP A 198 -6.48 -17.68 -25.21
CA TRP A 198 -5.77 -17.20 -24.03
C TRP A 198 -6.12 -17.97 -22.74
N ARG A 199 -7.40 -18.35 -22.57
CA ARG A 199 -7.87 -19.07 -21.37
C ARG A 199 -7.15 -20.40 -21.16
N ASP A 200 -6.83 -21.11 -22.24
CA ASP A 200 -6.17 -22.41 -22.20
C ASP A 200 -4.65 -22.29 -21.99
N ARG A 201 -4.11 -21.06 -22.09
CA ARG A 201 -2.67 -20.78 -22.09
C ARG A 201 -2.17 -20.13 -20.82
N ILE A 202 -3.05 -19.56 -20.01
CA ILE A 202 -2.68 -18.94 -18.74
C ILE A 202 -2.69 -19.96 -17.61
N THR A 203 -1.80 -19.79 -16.63
CA THR A 203 -1.76 -20.62 -15.44
C THR A 203 -1.35 -19.76 -14.25
N PRO A 204 -2.05 -19.87 -13.10
CA PRO A 204 -1.69 -19.10 -11.92
C PRO A 204 -0.30 -19.52 -11.43
N THR A 205 0.49 -18.56 -10.98
CA THR A 205 1.67 -18.87 -10.14
C THR A 205 1.22 -19.49 -8.81
N PRO A 206 2.11 -20.20 -8.08
CA PRO A 206 1.81 -20.66 -6.72
C PRO A 206 1.30 -19.52 -5.82
N ALA A 207 1.93 -18.35 -5.85
CA ALA A 207 1.47 -17.18 -5.10
C ALA A 207 0.08 -16.69 -5.53
N THR A 208 -0.21 -16.67 -6.84
CA THR A 208 -1.54 -16.27 -7.35
C THR A 208 -2.62 -17.25 -6.91
N ALA A 209 -2.34 -18.55 -6.99
CA ALA A 209 -3.28 -19.58 -6.53
C ALA A 209 -3.55 -19.47 -5.02
N ALA A 210 -2.51 -19.20 -4.22
CA ALA A 210 -2.67 -18.96 -2.78
C ALA A 210 -3.48 -17.71 -2.48
N TYR A 211 -3.28 -16.63 -3.24
CA TYR A 211 -4.04 -15.39 -3.06
C TYR A 211 -5.53 -15.59 -3.39
N VAL A 212 -5.81 -16.25 -4.52
CA VAL A 212 -7.19 -16.62 -4.90
C VAL A 212 -7.84 -17.49 -3.83
N ALA A 213 -7.11 -18.45 -3.26
CA ALA A 213 -7.62 -19.28 -2.18
C ALA A 213 -7.98 -18.44 -0.93
N ARG A 214 -7.14 -17.48 -0.53
CA ARG A 214 -7.44 -16.59 0.60
C ARG A 214 -8.69 -15.74 0.37
N ILE A 215 -8.82 -15.14 -0.82
CA ILE A 215 -10.01 -14.33 -1.16
C ILE A 215 -11.28 -15.18 -1.05
N ARG A 216 -11.23 -16.44 -1.54
CA ARG A 216 -12.36 -17.38 -1.43
C ARG A 216 -12.68 -17.74 0.02
N GLU A 217 -11.67 -18.02 0.83
CA GLU A 217 -11.84 -18.30 2.28
C GLU A 217 -12.54 -17.13 3.00
N VAL A 218 -12.08 -15.90 2.75
CA VAL A 218 -12.67 -14.67 3.32
C VAL A 218 -14.12 -14.47 2.86
N SER A 219 -14.40 -14.75 1.59
CA SER A 219 -15.75 -14.70 1.02
C SER A 219 -16.68 -15.78 1.59
N GLU A 220 -16.20 -17.02 1.75
CA GLU A 220 -16.94 -18.13 2.34
C GLU A 220 -17.32 -17.86 3.79
N ALA A 221 -16.43 -17.21 4.55
CA ALA A 221 -16.69 -16.74 5.91
C ALA A 221 -17.68 -15.55 5.97
N ARG A 222 -18.08 -14.98 4.81
CA ARG A 222 -18.87 -13.74 4.68
C ARG A 222 -18.27 -12.58 5.48
N TRP A 223 -16.94 -12.54 5.58
CA TRP A 223 -16.24 -11.52 6.37
C TRP A 223 -16.07 -10.24 5.55
N VAL A 224 -17.06 -9.35 5.62
CA VAL A 224 -17.12 -8.12 4.79
C VAL A 224 -15.86 -7.27 4.93
N ALA A 225 -15.36 -7.06 6.16
CA ALA A 225 -14.16 -6.26 6.37
C ALA A 225 -12.91 -6.87 5.71
N GLY A 226 -12.79 -8.20 5.70
CA GLY A 226 -11.73 -8.90 4.97
C GLY A 226 -11.87 -8.78 3.45
N ILE A 227 -13.09 -8.86 2.91
CA ILE A 227 -13.34 -8.62 1.47
C ILE A 227 -12.92 -7.19 1.11
N VAL A 228 -13.30 -6.21 1.93
CA VAL A 228 -12.91 -4.81 1.74
C VAL A 228 -11.39 -4.63 1.84
N ALA A 229 -10.68 -5.39 2.66
CA ALA A 229 -9.22 -5.34 2.74
C ALA A 229 -8.55 -5.69 1.40
N HIS A 230 -8.96 -6.79 0.76
CA HIS A 230 -8.46 -7.17 -0.56
C HIS A 230 -8.91 -6.18 -1.66
N HIS A 231 -10.18 -5.77 -1.62
CA HIS A 231 -10.75 -4.80 -2.55
C HIS A 231 -10.01 -3.46 -2.51
N TYR A 232 -9.75 -2.95 -1.30
CA TYR A 232 -8.97 -1.74 -1.06
C TYR A 232 -7.57 -1.88 -1.69
N THR A 233 -6.89 -2.97 -1.37
CA THR A 233 -5.49 -3.19 -1.76
C THR A 233 -5.33 -3.21 -3.28
N ARG A 234 -6.27 -3.83 -4.00
CA ARG A 234 -6.27 -3.94 -5.45
C ARG A 234 -6.70 -2.62 -6.12
N TYR A 235 -7.95 -2.20 -5.92
CA TYR A 235 -8.51 -1.08 -6.68
C TYR A 235 -7.84 0.27 -6.38
N LEU A 236 -7.49 0.57 -5.13
CA LEU A 236 -6.81 1.83 -4.82
C LEU A 236 -5.37 1.82 -5.34
N GLY A 237 -4.76 0.64 -5.45
CA GLY A 237 -3.49 0.45 -6.13
C GLY A 237 -3.58 0.78 -7.62
N ASP A 238 -4.60 0.26 -8.31
CA ASP A 238 -4.79 0.49 -9.76
C ASP A 238 -5.08 1.97 -10.09
N LEU A 239 -5.88 2.62 -9.25
CA LEU A 239 -6.24 4.04 -9.36
C LEU A 239 -5.11 4.98 -8.92
N SER A 240 -3.99 4.44 -8.43
CA SER A 240 -2.82 5.21 -7.99
C SER A 240 -1.59 4.84 -8.83
N GLY A 241 -0.89 3.78 -8.45
CA GLY A 241 0.33 3.33 -9.14
C GLY A 241 0.05 2.69 -10.49
N GLY A 242 -1.11 2.02 -10.64
CA GLY A 242 -1.51 1.35 -11.89
C GLY A 242 -1.52 2.26 -13.11
N GLN A 243 -1.91 3.53 -12.94
CA GLN A 243 -1.91 4.53 -14.01
C GLN A 243 -0.49 4.80 -14.57
N MET A 244 0.54 4.74 -13.72
CA MET A 244 1.92 4.86 -14.20
C MET A 244 2.37 3.61 -14.95
N ILE A 245 1.98 2.42 -14.50
CA ILE A 245 2.26 1.16 -15.19
C ILE A 245 1.66 1.21 -16.60
N ALA A 246 0.38 1.55 -16.70
CA ALA A 246 -0.34 1.68 -17.97
C ALA A 246 0.41 2.59 -18.96
N LYS A 247 0.79 3.79 -18.51
CA LYS A 247 1.52 4.75 -19.35
C LYS A 247 2.88 4.22 -19.82
N ARG A 248 3.61 3.51 -18.95
CA ARG A 248 4.93 2.94 -19.28
C ARG A 248 4.80 1.81 -20.29
N VAL A 249 3.94 0.84 -20.01
CA VAL A 249 3.71 -0.34 -20.84
C VAL A 249 3.13 0.05 -22.20
N ALA A 250 2.13 0.93 -22.23
CA ALA A 250 1.52 1.39 -23.47
C ALA A 250 2.54 2.09 -24.38
N LYS A 251 3.40 2.94 -23.80
CA LYS A 251 4.48 3.60 -24.55
C LYS A 251 5.52 2.60 -25.05
N GLN A 252 5.94 1.66 -24.20
CA GLN A 252 7.02 0.74 -24.51
C GLN A 252 6.65 -0.30 -25.58
N HIS A 253 5.39 -0.73 -25.59
CA HIS A 253 4.90 -1.78 -26.49
C HIS A 253 3.90 -1.29 -27.53
N GLU A 254 3.83 0.04 -27.71
CA GLU A 254 3.01 0.71 -28.73
C GLU A 254 1.53 0.31 -28.67
N LEU A 255 0.98 0.22 -27.44
CA LEU A 255 -0.43 -0.12 -27.21
C LEU A 255 -1.29 1.14 -27.17
N SER A 256 -2.45 1.08 -27.84
CA SER A 256 -3.38 2.21 -27.99
C SER A 256 -4.77 1.87 -27.45
N GLY A 257 -4.84 1.45 -26.20
CA GLY A 257 -6.07 1.06 -25.50
C GLY A 257 -6.18 -0.45 -25.32
N GLU A 258 -6.27 -1.21 -26.41
CA GLU A 258 -6.30 -2.66 -26.35
C GLU A 258 -5.00 -3.23 -25.75
N GLY A 259 -5.14 -4.23 -24.88
CA GLY A 259 -4.02 -4.80 -24.15
C GLY A 259 -3.66 -4.02 -22.88
N VAL A 260 -4.24 -2.84 -22.63
CA VAL A 260 -4.10 -2.07 -21.39
C VAL A 260 -5.44 -1.54 -20.85
N ALA A 261 -6.57 -2.03 -21.37
CA ALA A 261 -7.92 -1.60 -21.02
C ALA A 261 -8.24 -1.80 -19.54
N PHE A 262 -7.57 -2.75 -18.86
CA PHE A 262 -7.64 -2.94 -17.42
C PHE A 262 -7.44 -1.63 -16.63
N TYR A 263 -6.53 -0.76 -17.10
CA TYR A 263 -6.21 0.49 -16.43
C TYR A 263 -7.09 1.67 -16.84
N ASP A 264 -8.04 1.48 -17.76
CA ASP A 264 -8.95 2.51 -18.20
C ASP A 264 -10.16 2.63 -17.25
N PHE A 265 -10.17 3.70 -16.46
CA PHE A 265 -11.23 4.03 -15.53
C PHE A 265 -12.03 5.27 -15.95
N ALA A 266 -12.07 5.60 -17.24
CA ALA A 266 -12.77 6.79 -17.74
C ALA A 266 -14.25 6.83 -17.30
N GLU A 267 -14.92 5.67 -17.22
CA GLU A 267 -16.32 5.57 -16.79
C GLU A 267 -16.55 5.90 -15.30
N LEU A 268 -15.52 5.88 -14.45
CA LEU A 268 -15.63 6.35 -13.05
C LEU A 268 -15.75 7.89 -12.98
N GLY A 269 -15.38 8.61 -14.04
CA GLY A 269 -15.27 10.06 -14.02
C GLY A 269 -14.07 10.53 -13.21
N SER A 270 -14.30 11.29 -12.13
CA SER A 270 -13.22 11.89 -11.34
C SER A 270 -12.60 10.85 -10.39
N ILE A 271 -11.43 10.30 -10.76
CA ILE A 271 -10.67 9.39 -9.89
C ILE A 271 -10.40 9.98 -8.50
N PRO A 272 -10.00 11.25 -8.33
CA PRO A 272 -9.83 11.83 -7.00
C PRO A 272 -11.12 11.80 -6.17
N ALA A 273 -12.26 12.18 -6.76
CA ALA A 273 -13.55 12.18 -6.07
C ALA A 273 -13.95 10.74 -5.66
N PHE A 274 -13.80 9.78 -6.57
CA PHE A 274 -14.07 8.38 -6.27
C PHE A 274 -13.20 7.86 -5.10
N LYS A 275 -11.91 8.22 -5.07
CA LYS A 275 -11.02 7.83 -3.96
C LYS A 275 -11.42 8.48 -2.64
N ASP A 276 -11.96 9.70 -2.66
CA ASP A 276 -12.46 10.37 -1.46
C ASP A 276 -13.74 9.70 -0.95
N ASP A 277 -14.67 9.36 -1.84
CA ASP A 277 -15.89 8.61 -1.49
C ASP A 277 -15.57 7.21 -0.94
N TYR A 278 -14.60 6.52 -1.56
CA TYR A 278 -14.12 5.23 -1.07
C TYR A 278 -13.52 5.34 0.34
N ARG A 279 -12.73 6.38 0.62
CA ARG A 279 -12.18 6.61 1.96
C ARG A 279 -13.29 6.91 2.98
N ALA A 280 -14.29 7.70 2.60
CA ALA A 280 -15.44 7.94 3.45
C ALA A 280 -16.23 6.64 3.74
N ALA A 281 -16.30 5.70 2.78
CA ALA A 281 -16.87 4.37 3.01
C ALA A 281 -16.02 3.54 3.99
N LEU A 282 -14.68 3.57 3.86
CA LEU A 282 -13.78 2.95 4.84
C LEU A 282 -13.96 3.53 6.24
N ASP A 283 -14.12 4.84 6.36
CA ASP A 283 -14.33 5.50 7.67
C ASP A 283 -15.66 5.06 8.31
N ARG A 284 -16.74 4.95 7.52
CA ARG A 284 -18.02 4.42 7.99
C ARG A 284 -17.92 2.97 8.44
N LEU A 285 -17.26 2.12 7.64
CA LEU A 285 -17.01 0.73 8.01
C LEU A 285 -16.18 0.65 9.30
N GLY A 286 -15.08 1.41 9.40
CA GLY A 286 -14.24 1.43 10.59
C GLY A 286 -14.94 1.91 11.85
N ALA A 287 -15.98 2.74 11.73
CA ALA A 287 -16.81 3.18 12.85
C ALA A 287 -17.79 2.10 13.34
N SER A 288 -18.19 1.15 12.48
CA SER A 288 -19.06 0.03 12.87
C SER A 288 -18.32 -1.17 13.45
N LEU A 289 -17.00 -1.25 13.21
CA LEU A 289 -16.15 -2.33 13.69
C LEU A 289 -15.63 -2.08 15.12
N SER A 290 -15.56 -3.15 15.92
CA SER A 290 -14.82 -3.14 17.18
C SER A 290 -13.32 -2.93 16.98
N THR A 291 -12.59 -2.62 18.04
CA THR A 291 -11.12 -2.48 17.99
C THR A 291 -10.43 -3.77 17.53
N ALA A 292 -10.95 -4.93 17.93
CA ALA A 292 -10.42 -6.23 17.49
C ALA A 292 -10.65 -6.44 15.99
N GLU A 293 -11.87 -6.22 15.50
CA GLU A 293 -12.19 -6.38 14.07
C GLU A 293 -11.43 -5.39 13.18
N ARG A 294 -11.19 -4.17 13.67
CA ARG A 294 -10.31 -3.21 12.99
C ARG A 294 -8.87 -3.73 12.89
N ALA A 295 -8.35 -4.33 13.96
CA ALA A 295 -7.01 -4.92 13.96
C ALA A 295 -6.94 -6.10 12.97
N ASP A 296 -7.94 -6.98 12.96
CA ASP A 296 -8.03 -8.12 12.05
C ASP A 296 -8.09 -7.65 10.57
N MET A 297 -8.88 -6.62 10.27
CA MET A 297 -8.94 -6.04 8.93
C MET A 297 -7.59 -5.45 8.50
N LEU A 298 -6.89 -4.77 9.40
CA LEU A 298 -5.56 -4.22 9.10
C LEU A 298 -4.54 -5.34 8.83
N GLU A 299 -4.59 -6.44 9.58
CA GLU A 299 -3.78 -7.64 9.29
C GLU A 299 -4.12 -8.24 7.92
N GLU A 300 -5.40 -8.28 7.55
CA GLU A 300 -5.80 -8.77 6.22
C GLU A 300 -5.31 -7.87 5.09
N VAL A 301 -5.30 -6.54 5.30
CA VAL A 301 -4.70 -5.61 4.33
C VAL A 301 -3.21 -5.95 4.13
N ARG A 302 -2.45 -6.16 5.21
CA ARG A 302 -1.02 -6.54 5.11
C ARG A 302 -0.85 -7.87 4.40
N THR A 303 -1.72 -8.84 4.69
CA THR A 303 -1.76 -10.14 4.02
C THR A 303 -1.99 -9.98 2.51
N ALA A 304 -2.93 -9.12 2.10
CA ALA A 304 -3.20 -8.81 0.71
C ALA A 304 -1.98 -8.18 -0.01
N TYR A 305 -1.27 -7.27 0.64
CA TYR A 305 -0.01 -6.73 0.11
C TYR A 305 1.09 -7.80 0.00
N GLY A 306 1.20 -8.67 1.00
CA GLY A 306 2.13 -9.80 1.00
C GLY A 306 1.90 -10.71 -0.22
N PHE A 307 0.64 -11.02 -0.54
CA PHE A 307 0.32 -11.78 -1.74
C PHE A 307 0.71 -11.07 -3.04
N ASN A 308 0.42 -9.77 -3.19
CA ASN A 308 0.84 -9.02 -4.40
C ASN A 308 2.36 -9.09 -4.60
N THR A 309 3.14 -8.90 -3.53
CA THR A 309 4.60 -9.02 -3.57
C THR A 309 5.04 -10.43 -3.96
N ALA A 310 4.42 -11.47 -3.39
CA ALA A 310 4.72 -12.86 -3.70
C ALA A 310 4.42 -13.20 -5.17
N VAL A 311 3.35 -12.65 -5.75
CA VAL A 311 3.04 -12.80 -7.18
C VAL A 311 4.16 -12.21 -8.04
N PHE A 312 4.66 -11.01 -7.72
CA PHE A 312 5.77 -10.41 -8.47
C PHE A 312 7.08 -11.21 -8.34
N VAL A 313 7.34 -11.78 -7.16
CA VAL A 313 8.49 -12.65 -6.93
C VAL A 313 8.39 -13.93 -7.77
N ASP A 314 7.23 -14.57 -7.81
CA ASP A 314 7.02 -15.78 -8.61
C ASP A 314 7.10 -15.50 -10.12
N LEU A 315 6.60 -14.35 -10.59
CA LEU A 315 6.78 -13.91 -11.97
C LEU A 315 8.26 -13.66 -12.29
N GLY A 316 9.02 -13.06 -11.37
CA GLY A 316 10.47 -12.91 -11.51
C GLY A 316 11.21 -14.25 -11.66
N LYS A 317 10.85 -15.25 -10.84
CA LYS A 317 11.40 -16.62 -10.97
C LYS A 317 11.03 -17.27 -12.30
N ARG A 318 9.77 -17.14 -12.72
CA ARG A 318 9.27 -17.70 -14.00
C ARG A 318 10.03 -17.10 -15.18
N LYS A 319 10.20 -15.77 -15.19
CA LYS A 319 11.00 -15.05 -16.20
C LYS A 319 12.44 -15.57 -16.23
N ALA A 320 13.09 -15.72 -15.07
CA ALA A 320 14.47 -16.21 -15.00
C ALA A 320 14.63 -17.66 -15.50
N ALA A 321 13.61 -18.50 -15.34
CA ALA A 321 13.63 -19.89 -15.82
C ALA A 321 13.37 -20.04 -17.33
N ALA A 322 12.89 -18.99 -18.00
CA ALA A 322 12.58 -18.98 -19.42
C ALA A 322 13.74 -18.45 -20.30
N VAL A 323 14.83 -17.98 -19.68
CA VAL A 323 16.06 -17.49 -20.33
C VAL A 323 17.10 -18.62 -20.36
#